data_AF-A0AAD6E570-F1
#
_entry.id   AF-A0AAD6E570-F1
#
_cell.length_a   1.000
_cell.length_b   1.000
_cell.length_c   1.000
_cell.angle_alpha   90.00
_cell.angle_beta   90.00
_cell.angle_gamma   90.00
#
_symmetry.space_group_name_H-M   'P 1'
#
loop_
_entity.id
_entity.type
_entity.pdbx_description
1 polymer ?
#
loop_
_entity_poly.entity_id
_entity_poly.type
_entity_poly.pdbx_seq_one_letter_code
_entity_poly.pdbx_strand_id
1 'polypeptide(L)'
;MNMFLDKDIETAVNGTRAKHEVMVWFAAFGDSAQPIGFNNGIVTTRELNGTIFNLYSGLKGKTYVFTWVVEKITERFVGDLWPLISDLFSLDGSSYPKEDDYLGSLSFGTEAFSSDGNITFWANRYEIDVRHGHRIAPK
;
A
#
# COMPACT_ATOMS: atom_id res chain seq x y z
N MET A 1 2.60 -4.11 3.64
CA MET A 1 1.58 -4.80 2.83
C MET A 1 1.80 -4.47 1.37
N ASN A 2 1.55 -5.42 0.49
CA ASN A 2 1.64 -5.24 -0.96
C ASN A 2 0.41 -5.82 -1.64
N MET A 3 -0.23 -5.03 -2.50
CA MET A 3 -1.48 -5.33 -3.19
C MET A 3 -1.33 -5.04 -4.68
N PHE A 4 -1.87 -5.89 -5.53
CA PHE A 4 -1.86 -5.69 -6.97
C PHE A 4 -3.28 -5.57 -7.52
N LEU A 5 -3.49 -4.54 -8.33
CA LEU A 5 -4.78 -4.21 -8.91
C LEU A 5 -4.70 -4.07 -10.42
N ASP A 6 -5.70 -4.62 -11.10
CA ASP A 6 -5.88 -4.47 -12.54
C ASP A 6 -7.35 -4.70 -12.93
N LYS A 7 -7.76 -4.13 -14.06
CA LYS A 7 -9.08 -4.37 -14.66
C LYS A 7 -9.24 -5.82 -15.11
N ASP A 8 -8.14 -6.48 -15.47
CA ASP A 8 -8.11 -7.90 -15.80
C ASP A 8 -7.58 -8.73 -14.63
N ILE A 9 -8.41 -9.65 -14.12
CA ILE A 9 -8.08 -10.53 -13.00
C ILE A 9 -6.83 -11.38 -13.25
N GLU A 10 -6.58 -11.83 -14.48
CA GLU A 10 -5.39 -12.63 -14.81
C GLU A 10 -4.10 -11.84 -14.62
N THR A 11 -4.16 -10.53 -14.86
CA THR A 11 -3.04 -9.62 -14.60
C THR A 11 -2.99 -9.15 -13.16
N ALA A 12 -4.13 -8.93 -12.50
CA ALA A 12 -4.20 -8.46 -11.12
C ALA A 12 -3.56 -9.45 -10.12
N VAL A 13 -3.60 -10.76 -10.40
CA VAL A 13 -2.95 -11.78 -9.56
C VAL A 13 -1.43 -11.87 -9.79
N ASN A 14 -0.88 -11.13 -10.76
CA ASN A 14 0.51 -11.21 -11.17
C ASN A 14 1.30 -9.94 -10.80
N GLY A 15 2.16 -10.04 -9.80
CA GLY A 15 2.95 -8.92 -9.28
C GLY A 15 3.96 -8.28 -10.24
N THR A 16 4.10 -8.80 -11.47
CA THR A 16 4.94 -8.20 -12.53
C THR A 16 4.15 -7.65 -13.71
N ARG A 17 2.87 -8.00 -13.83
CA ARG A 17 2.01 -7.63 -14.96
C ARG A 17 0.87 -6.70 -14.57
N ALA A 18 0.45 -6.69 -13.31
CA ALA A 18 -0.59 -5.80 -12.83
C ALA A 18 -0.24 -4.33 -13.15
N LYS A 19 -1.24 -3.59 -13.60
CA LYS A 19 -1.13 -2.17 -13.93
C LYS A 19 -0.83 -1.32 -12.70
N HIS A 20 -1.37 -1.69 -11.53
CA HIS A 20 -1.16 -0.96 -10.29
C HIS A 20 -0.63 -1.86 -9.17
N GLU A 21 0.31 -1.33 -8.41
CA GLU A 21 0.81 -1.87 -7.16
C GLU A 21 0.52 -0.86 -6.05
N VAL A 22 -0.17 -1.28 -5.01
CA VAL A 22 -0.52 -0.45 -3.86
C VAL A 22 0.08 -1.06 -2.61
N MET A 23 0.90 -0.28 -1.92
CA MET A 23 1.65 -0.71 -0.75
C MET A 23 1.26 0.14 0.45
N VAL A 24 1.24 -0.50 1.62
CA VAL A 24 1.09 0.17 2.91
C VAL A 24 2.27 -0.22 3.78
N TRP A 25 3.12 0.75 4.10
CA TRP A 25 4.35 0.60 4.87
C TRP A 25 4.15 1.15 6.27
N PHE A 26 4.20 0.26 7.26
CA PHE A 26 4.15 0.60 8.67
C PHE A 26 5.53 0.92 9.26
N ALA A 27 6.59 0.73 8.49
CA ALA A 27 7.94 1.11 8.85
C ALA A 27 8.79 1.25 7.58
N ALA A 28 9.75 2.17 7.63
CA ALA A 28 10.86 2.26 6.69
C ALA A 28 12.12 2.49 7.54
N PHE A 29 13.18 1.73 7.28
CA PHE A 29 14.41 1.76 8.06
C PHE A 29 15.61 2.10 7.19
N GLY A 30 16.37 3.11 7.61
CA GLY A 30 17.54 3.59 6.89
C GLY A 30 17.19 4.32 5.58
N ASP A 31 18.21 4.90 4.96
CA ASP A 31 18.03 5.79 3.81
C ASP A 31 17.75 5.04 2.50
N SER A 32 18.06 3.74 2.45
CA SER A 32 17.85 2.89 1.26
C SER A 32 16.39 2.46 1.08
N ALA A 33 15.59 2.47 2.15
CA ALA A 33 14.18 2.06 2.12
C ALA A 33 13.30 3.27 1.77
N GLN A 34 13.25 3.63 0.49
CA GLN A 34 12.44 4.74 -0.02
C GLN A 34 11.31 4.22 -0.92
N PRO A 35 10.08 4.77 -0.82
CA PRO A 35 9.01 4.42 -1.73
C PRO A 35 9.34 4.90 -3.15
N ILE A 36 8.79 4.21 -4.15
CA ILE A 36 8.90 4.68 -5.53
C ILE A 36 8.20 6.05 -5.65
N GLY A 37 8.92 7.01 -6.24
CA GLY A 37 8.46 8.39 -6.33
C GLY A 37 8.78 9.26 -5.11
N PHE A 38 9.59 8.80 -4.16
CA PHE A 38 10.00 9.57 -2.97
C PHE A 38 10.46 11.01 -3.31
N ASN A 39 11.32 11.16 -4.32
CA ASN A 39 11.84 12.46 -4.76
C ASN A 39 10.81 13.38 -5.41
N ASN A 40 9.63 12.86 -5.79
CA ASN A 40 8.53 13.66 -6.31
C ASN A 40 7.70 14.31 -5.19
N GLY A 41 7.95 13.91 -3.94
CA GLY A 41 7.22 14.40 -2.77
C GLY A 41 5.92 13.64 -2.48
N ILE A 42 5.25 14.08 -1.42
CA ILE A 42 3.98 13.52 -0.95
C ILE A 42 2.86 13.95 -1.89
N VAL A 43 2.08 12.99 -2.37
CA VAL A 43 0.89 13.20 -3.21
C VAL A 43 -0.28 13.69 -2.35
N THR A 44 -0.54 12.98 -1.25
CA THR A 44 -1.58 13.31 -0.27
C THR A 44 -1.29 12.61 1.07
N THR A 45 -2.04 12.97 2.10
CA THR A 45 -1.91 12.43 3.46
C THR A 45 -3.26 11.94 3.98
N ARG A 46 -3.26 10.81 4.70
CA ARG A 46 -4.45 10.23 5.33
C ARG A 46 -4.14 9.80 6.76
N GLU A 47 -4.97 10.21 7.70
CA GLU A 47 -4.91 9.71 9.07
C GLU A 47 -5.91 8.57 9.27
N LEU A 48 -5.47 7.45 9.83
CA LEU A 48 -6.30 6.33 10.24
C LEU A 48 -5.90 5.88 11.64
N ASN A 49 -6.86 5.90 12.58
CA ASN A 49 -6.67 5.44 13.95
C ASN A 49 -5.43 6.05 14.65
N GLY A 50 -5.16 7.34 14.43
CA GLY A 50 -4.02 8.06 15.00
C GLY A 50 -2.68 7.80 14.30
N THR A 51 -2.67 7.04 13.19
CA THR A 51 -1.51 6.83 12.34
C THR A 51 -1.64 7.68 11.07
N ILE A 52 -0.66 8.53 10.82
CA ILE A 52 -0.58 9.38 9.62
C ILE A 52 0.15 8.60 8.52
N PHE A 53 -0.48 8.44 7.36
CA PHE A 53 0.08 7.84 6.16
C PHE A 53 0.25 8.89 5.07
N ASN A 54 1.44 8.95 4.47
CA ASN A 54 1.76 9.80 3.34
C ASN A 54 1.83 8.95 2.07
N LEU A 55 1.10 9.33 1.04
CA LEU A 55 1.10 8.67 -0.26
C LEU A 55 2.27 9.17 -1.11
N TYR A 56 3.06 8.25 -1.64
CA TYR A 56 4.03 8.49 -2.69
C TYR A 56 3.61 7.72 -3.94
N SER A 57 3.96 8.24 -5.12
CA SER A 57 3.63 7.59 -6.38
C SER A 57 4.74 7.71 -7.41
N GLY A 58 4.94 6.64 -8.19
CA GLY A 58 5.79 6.66 -9.37
C GLY A 58 5.57 5.44 -10.26
N LEU A 59 6.47 5.26 -11.23
CA LEU A 59 6.37 4.19 -12.22
C LEU A 59 7.52 3.19 -12.06
N LYS A 60 7.20 1.89 -11.97
CA LYS A 60 8.16 0.79 -12.03
C LYS A 60 7.95 0.02 -13.33
N GLY A 61 8.77 0.31 -14.34
CA GLY A 61 8.56 -0.24 -15.68
C GLY A 61 7.24 0.27 -16.28
N LYS A 62 6.21 -0.59 -16.33
CA LYS A 62 4.85 -0.24 -16.81
C LYS A 62 3.81 -0.19 -15.70
N THR A 63 4.18 -0.52 -14.47
CA THR A 63 3.29 -0.56 -13.31
C THR A 63 3.35 0.76 -12.56
N TYR A 64 2.19 1.36 -12.29
CA TYR A 64 2.07 2.50 -11.39
C TYR A 64 2.13 1.99 -9.96
N VAL A 65 3.05 2.52 -9.15
CA VAL A 65 3.26 2.13 -7.77
C VAL A 65 2.82 3.25 -6.86
N PHE A 66 1.99 2.91 -5.88
CA PHE A 66 1.41 3.80 -4.87
C PHE A 66 1.78 3.28 -3.49
N THR A 67 2.63 3.99 -2.75
CA THR A 67 3.07 3.54 -1.43
C THR A 67 2.60 4.53 -0.37
N TRP A 68 1.70 4.08 0.49
CA TRP A 68 1.34 4.76 1.73
C TRP A 68 2.39 4.44 2.79
N VAL A 69 3.15 5.44 3.23
CA VAL A 69 4.20 5.27 4.26
C VAL A 69 3.78 6.02 5.51
N VAL A 70 3.85 5.36 6.67
CA VAL A 70 3.60 6.03 7.94
C VAL A 70 4.62 7.13 8.20
N GLU A 71 4.18 8.27 8.77
CA GLU A 71 5.08 9.34 9.19
C GLU A 71 6.01 8.90 10.33
N LYS A 72 5.53 8.00 11.19
CA LYS A 72 6.28 7.41 12.31
C LYS A 72 6.13 5.90 12.31
N ILE A 73 7.22 5.19 12.56
CA ILE A 73 7.24 3.72 12.64
C ILE A 73 6.11 3.24 13.56
N THR A 74 5.27 2.37 13.02
CA THR A 74 4.05 1.85 13.65
C THR A 74 4.18 0.34 13.80
N GLU A 75 4.63 -0.12 14.96
CA GLU A 75 4.84 -1.55 15.24
C GLU A 75 3.52 -2.31 15.49
N ARG A 76 2.45 -1.59 15.84
CA ARG A 76 1.11 -2.14 16.08
C ARG A 76 0.08 -1.27 15.38
N PHE A 77 -0.69 -1.88 14.51
CA PHE A 77 -1.82 -1.25 13.85
C PHE A 77 -3.04 -2.16 13.92
N VAL A 78 -4.18 -1.59 14.29
CA VAL A 78 -5.49 -2.23 14.21
C VAL A 78 -6.43 -1.22 13.59
N GLY A 79 -6.98 -1.53 12.42
CA GLY A 79 -7.82 -0.59 11.70
C GLY A 79 -8.26 -1.07 10.34
N ASP A 80 -9.23 -0.37 9.78
CA ASP A 80 -9.65 -0.54 8.40
C ASP A 80 -8.69 0.21 7.48
N LEU A 81 -8.02 -0.52 6.59
CA LEU A 81 -7.11 0.05 5.59
C LEU A 81 -7.83 0.45 4.31
N TRP A 82 -9.10 0.09 4.12
CA TRP A 82 -9.87 0.41 2.92
C TRP A 82 -9.85 1.89 2.51
N PRO A 83 -9.85 2.88 3.45
CA PRO A 83 -9.71 4.28 3.07
C PRO A 83 -8.43 4.59 2.30
N LEU A 84 -7.30 3.92 2.58
CA LEU A 84 -6.06 4.13 1.82
C LEU A 84 -6.17 3.66 0.37
N ILE A 85 -6.99 2.63 0.10
CA ILE A 85 -7.21 2.11 -1.25
C ILE A 85 -8.24 2.98 -1.97
N SER A 86 -9.39 3.24 -1.34
CA SER A 86 -10.48 4.00 -1.96
C SER A 86 -10.14 5.47 -2.19
N ASP A 87 -9.26 6.08 -1.39
CA ASP A 87 -8.74 7.42 -1.66
C ASP A 87 -8.04 7.48 -3.04
N LEU A 88 -7.37 6.41 -3.48
CA LEU A 88 -6.73 6.37 -4.81
C LEU A 88 -7.75 6.48 -5.95
N PHE A 89 -8.95 5.96 -5.77
CA PHE A 89 -10.01 6.02 -6.80
C PHE A 89 -10.56 7.43 -6.98
N SER A 90 -10.44 8.26 -5.93
CA SER A 90 -10.88 9.66 -5.94
C SER A 90 -9.84 10.62 -6.56
N LEU A 91 -8.61 10.15 -6.80
CA LEU A 91 -7.57 10.97 -7.40
C LEU A 91 -7.78 11.10 -8.91
N ASP A 92 -7.66 12.33 -9.41
CA ASP A 92 -7.80 12.64 -10.83
C ASP A 92 -6.60 12.15 -11.63
N GLY A 93 -6.87 11.40 -12.70
CA GLY A 93 -5.85 10.90 -13.61
C GLY A 93 -6.10 9.47 -14.08
N SER A 94 -5.55 9.12 -15.24
CA SER A 94 -5.64 7.77 -15.82
C SER A 94 -4.63 6.77 -15.23
N SER A 95 -3.71 7.27 -14.40
CA SER A 95 -2.67 6.50 -13.72
C SER A 95 -3.15 5.82 -12.44
N TYR A 96 -4.24 6.31 -11.84
CA TYR A 96 -4.78 5.77 -10.59
C TYR A 96 -5.72 4.59 -10.85
N PRO A 97 -5.75 3.61 -9.92
CA PRO A 97 -6.70 2.51 -10.00
C PRO A 97 -8.15 3.01 -9.94
N LYS A 98 -9.08 2.17 -10.38
CA LYS A 98 -10.52 2.45 -10.36
C LYS A 98 -11.25 1.49 -9.44
N GLU A 99 -12.44 1.90 -8.97
CA GLU A 99 -13.25 1.11 -8.05
C GLU A 99 -13.67 -0.24 -8.64
N ASP A 100 -13.73 -0.36 -9.97
CA ASP A 100 -14.03 -1.58 -10.71
C ASP A 100 -12.79 -2.43 -11.07
N ASP A 101 -11.57 -2.03 -10.66
CA ASP A 101 -10.37 -2.87 -10.79
C ASP A 101 -10.43 -4.04 -9.78
N TYR A 102 -9.95 -5.21 -10.19
CA TYR A 102 -9.80 -6.35 -9.31
C TYR A 102 -8.61 -6.17 -8.37
N LEU A 103 -8.81 -6.38 -7.07
CA LEU A 103 -7.72 -6.67 -6.12
C LEU A 103 -7.35 -8.15 -6.25
N GLY A 104 -6.35 -8.45 -7.08
CA GLY A 104 -6.00 -9.83 -7.44
C GLY A 104 -5.10 -10.51 -6.42
N SER A 105 -4.24 -9.75 -5.74
CA SER A 105 -3.39 -10.32 -4.69
C SER A 105 -3.17 -9.34 -3.55
N LEU A 106 -3.01 -9.89 -2.35
CA LEU A 106 -2.72 -9.18 -1.12
C LEU A 106 -1.69 -9.97 -0.33
N SER A 107 -0.64 -9.30 0.12
CA SER A 107 0.44 -9.89 0.90
C SER A 107 0.92 -8.99 2.03
N PHE A 108 1.50 -9.61 3.05
CA PHE A 108 2.13 -8.94 4.19
C PHE A 108 3.52 -9.53 4.41
N GLY A 109 4.49 -8.65 4.67
CA GLY A 109 5.89 -9.03 4.80
C GLY A 109 6.79 -7.79 4.84
N THR A 110 8.07 -8.02 4.60
CA THR A 110 9.14 -7.02 4.61
C THR A 110 9.95 -7.09 3.31
N GLU A 111 10.50 -5.95 2.88
CA GLU A 111 11.49 -5.86 1.82
C GLU A 111 12.83 -5.46 2.45
N ALA A 112 13.85 -6.29 2.31
CA ALA A 112 15.17 -6.05 2.89
C ALA A 112 16.14 -5.61 1.80
N PHE A 113 16.92 -4.56 2.09
CA PHE A 113 17.89 -3.98 1.16
C PHE A 113 19.31 -4.38 1.55
N SER A 114 19.75 -3.93 2.72
CA SER A 114 21.08 -4.25 3.27
C SER A 114 21.07 -4.16 4.80
N SER A 115 21.98 -4.87 5.43
CA SER A 115 22.26 -4.78 6.86
C SER A 115 23.70 -5.23 7.11
N ASP A 116 24.38 -4.58 8.05
CA ASP A 116 25.72 -4.99 8.49
C ASP A 116 25.69 -6.19 9.46
N GLY A 117 24.50 -6.65 9.84
CA GLY A 117 24.30 -7.79 10.73
C GLY A 117 22.98 -8.51 10.51
N ASN A 118 22.75 -9.55 11.32
CA ASN A 118 21.52 -10.33 11.24
C ASN A 118 20.32 -9.51 11.74
N ILE A 119 19.26 -9.48 10.92
CA ILE A 119 17.98 -8.84 11.25
C ILE A 119 16.89 -9.91 11.23
N THR A 120 15.96 -9.83 12.19
CA THR A 120 14.78 -10.69 12.26
C THR A 120 13.53 -9.82 12.23
N PHE A 121 12.70 -10.02 11.20
CA PHE A 121 11.34 -9.52 11.22
C PHE A 121 10.46 -10.53 11.96
N TRP A 122 9.69 -10.04 12.95
CA TRP A 122 8.80 -10.88 13.74
C TRP A 122 7.42 -10.25 13.85
N ALA A 123 6.39 -10.99 13.44
CA ALA A 123 4.99 -10.61 13.57
C ALA A 123 4.29 -11.57 14.52
N ASN A 124 4.11 -11.16 15.78
CA ASN A 124 3.48 -12.00 16.80
C ASN A 124 2.00 -12.30 16.49
N ARG A 125 1.30 -11.34 15.89
CA ARG A 125 -0.10 -11.47 15.47
C ARG A 125 -0.28 -10.74 14.15
N TYR A 126 -0.90 -11.41 13.21
CA TYR A 126 -1.31 -10.86 11.93
C TYR A 126 -2.67 -11.43 11.55
N GLU A 127 -3.64 -10.54 11.34
CA GLU A 127 -5.01 -10.88 10.96
C GLU A 127 -5.46 -9.89 9.90
N ILE A 128 -6.07 -10.40 8.83
CA ILE A 128 -6.72 -9.61 7.79
C ILE A 128 -8.06 -10.25 7.49
N ASP A 129 -9.08 -9.39 7.37
CA ASP A 129 -10.42 -9.74 6.97
C ASP A 129 -10.79 -8.90 5.74
N VAL A 130 -11.00 -9.56 4.61
CA VAL A 130 -11.41 -8.92 3.36
C VAL A 130 -12.92 -9.11 3.20
N ARG A 131 -13.67 -8.02 3.28
CA ARG A 131 -15.13 -8.04 3.19
C ARG A 131 -15.60 -7.43 1.88
N HIS A 132 -16.40 -8.19 1.15
CA HIS A 132 -17.14 -7.65 0.00
C HIS A 132 -18.44 -7.00 0.50
N GLY A 133 -18.57 -5.67 0.33
CA GLY A 133 -19.85 -4.96 0.48
C GLY A 133 -20.37 -4.73 1.90
N HIS A 134 -19.67 -3.96 2.73
CA HIS A 134 -20.28 -3.34 3.91
C HIS A 134 -20.16 -1.82 3.89
N ARG A 135 -21.21 -1.15 3.40
CA ARG A 135 -21.45 0.27 3.66
C ARG A 135 -21.62 0.41 5.17
N ILE A 136 -20.62 0.94 5.88
CA ILE A 136 -20.85 1.39 7.26
C ILE A 136 -21.82 2.57 7.17
N ALA A 137 -23.05 2.37 7.62
CA ALA A 137 -24.00 3.46 7.76
C ALA A 137 -23.41 4.51 8.71
N PRO A 138 -23.43 5.81 8.38
CA PRO A 138 -23.04 6.84 9.33
C PRO A 138 -23.96 6.76 10.56
N LYS A 139 -23.36 6.83 11.75
CA LYS A 139 -24.08 7.05 13.01
C LYS A 139 -24.65 8.46 13.06
#